data_AF-A0A8C8F5L2-F1
#
_entry.id   AF-A0A8C8F5L2-F1
#
_cell.length_a   1.000
_cell.length_b   1.000
_cell.length_c   1.000
_cell.angle_alpha   90.00
_cell.angle_beta   90.00
_cell.angle_gamma   90.00
#
_symmetry.space_group_name_H-M   'P 1'
#
loop_
_entity.id
_entity.type
_entity.pdbx_description
1 polymer ?
#
loop_
_entity_poly.entity_id
_entity_poly.type
_entity_poly.pdbx_seq_one_letter_code
_entity_poly.pdbx_strand_id
1 'polypeptide(L)'
;MFTCSVPVDPVSARLGHVATVPCWLTPSMNAEGLEVRWYRPKDFDNPVLHYRDRKIQEASLQSQYVGRSSLGLREVTSEGLKGGDVTLKLVNVTLRDQGEYVCYVSSNQDYEIARLQTAVIILALLLLLSVVFIGVLYKKRGQGYVFGFDIHWHLLILCLSSTVDVTLDPKTAPPYLTVGLTGKIVRDSKDNPCPPGEHAYILGTHGFTSGSHAYWEVRLDKEKVGVKESWWVGLASGPVKRQGDVPATPSNGFWFLSSDKEKFLRLNMAPDILLPANPRPRILGVYFDYDQGVLSFINVKDNKLIVTVRAMFIGELFPLFNPGQGDTAPMTILDTSHYKTEPVEVSVSERESKPSGDISFETVDFSLLQFAI
;
A
#
# COMPACT_ATOMS: atom_id res chain seq x y z
N MET A 1 10.75 -32.40 20.13
CA MET A 1 10.81 -31.01 20.57
C MET A 1 9.98 -30.19 19.60
N PHE A 2 9.00 -29.44 20.10
CA PHE A 2 8.12 -28.59 19.32
C PHE A 2 8.28 -27.15 19.83
N THR A 3 7.75 -26.19 19.09
CA THR A 3 7.62 -24.78 19.51
C THR A 3 6.19 -24.32 19.31
N CYS A 4 5.73 -23.37 20.11
CA CYS A 4 4.42 -22.74 19.93
C CYS A 4 4.56 -21.49 19.04
N SER A 5 3.80 -21.44 17.96
CA SER A 5 3.78 -20.35 16.99
C SER A 5 2.44 -19.63 17.02
N VAL A 6 2.48 -18.30 16.89
CA VAL A 6 1.33 -17.38 16.85
C VAL A 6 1.53 -16.41 15.68
N PRO A 7 0.46 -15.78 15.15
CA PRO A 7 0.60 -14.78 14.11
C PRO A 7 1.36 -13.56 14.63
N VAL A 8 2.05 -12.87 13.71
CA VAL A 8 2.78 -11.63 14.01
C VAL A 8 1.80 -10.49 14.32
N ASP A 9 0.67 -10.45 13.60
CA ASP A 9 -0.32 -9.40 13.77
C ASP A 9 -1.26 -9.67 14.96
N PRO A 10 -1.63 -8.63 15.74
CA PRO A 10 -2.65 -8.74 16.77
C PRO A 10 -3.99 -9.19 16.20
N VAL A 11 -4.71 -10.01 16.95
CA VAL A 11 -6.00 -10.52 16.51
C VAL A 11 -7.14 -9.62 17.00
N SER A 12 -7.96 -9.17 16.07
CA SER A 12 -9.14 -8.36 16.39
C SER A 12 -10.42 -9.20 16.39
N ALA A 13 -11.27 -9.00 17.39
CA ALA A 13 -12.58 -9.63 17.50
C ALA A 13 -13.69 -8.60 17.67
N ARG A 14 -14.89 -8.90 17.16
CA ARG A 14 -16.06 -8.00 17.30
C ARG A 14 -16.75 -8.26 18.64
N LEU A 15 -17.20 -7.19 19.31
CA LEU A 15 -18.00 -7.30 20.52
C LEU A 15 -19.24 -8.20 20.29
N GLY A 16 -19.49 -9.13 21.21
CA GLY A 16 -20.59 -10.10 21.17
C GLY A 16 -20.42 -11.26 20.20
N HIS A 17 -19.34 -11.30 19.40
CA HIS A 17 -19.12 -12.34 18.39
C HIS A 17 -18.11 -13.39 18.88
N VAL A 18 -17.63 -14.23 17.96
CA VAL A 18 -16.60 -15.24 18.20
C VAL A 18 -15.21 -14.62 17.91
N ALA A 19 -14.26 -14.83 18.81
CA ALA A 19 -12.84 -14.61 18.59
C ALA A 19 -12.15 -15.96 18.36
N THR A 20 -11.22 -15.98 17.41
CA THR A 20 -10.30 -17.09 17.18
C THR A 20 -8.91 -16.59 17.54
N VAL A 21 -8.30 -17.13 18.59
CA VAL A 21 -6.98 -16.73 19.11
C VAL A 21 -5.99 -17.86 18.76
N PRO A 22 -5.30 -17.75 17.62
CA PRO A 22 -4.56 -18.86 17.04
C PRO A 22 -3.24 -19.16 17.72
N CYS A 23 -2.93 -20.45 17.87
CA CYS A 23 -1.64 -20.98 18.31
C CYS A 23 -1.48 -22.39 17.73
N TRP A 24 -0.31 -22.71 17.18
CA TRP A 24 -0.03 -24.02 16.59
C TRP A 24 1.38 -24.50 16.89
N LEU A 25 1.58 -25.82 16.82
CA LEU A 25 2.89 -26.44 17.02
C LEU A 25 3.73 -26.41 15.75
N THR A 26 5.01 -26.08 15.91
CA THR A 26 6.02 -26.11 14.84
C THR A 26 7.19 -27.00 15.28
N PRO A 27 7.50 -28.11 14.55
CA PRO A 27 6.76 -28.66 13.42
C PRO A 27 5.37 -29.20 13.81
N SER A 28 4.48 -29.36 12.83
CA SER A 28 3.13 -29.90 13.05
C SER A 28 3.20 -31.32 13.60
N MET A 29 2.46 -31.57 14.69
CA MET A 29 2.39 -32.87 15.36
C MET A 29 1.11 -33.00 16.18
N ASN A 30 0.73 -34.23 16.50
CA ASN A 30 -0.49 -34.50 17.27
C ASN A 30 -0.36 -33.97 18.73
N ALA A 31 -1.27 -33.07 19.11
CA ALA A 31 -1.37 -32.43 20.41
C ALA A 31 -2.50 -33.00 21.31
N GLU A 32 -3.25 -34.03 20.89
CA GLU A 32 -4.34 -34.64 21.67
C GLU A 32 -3.85 -35.19 23.02
N GLY A 33 -2.59 -35.62 23.09
CA GLY A 33 -1.96 -36.12 24.31
C GLY A 33 -1.27 -35.06 25.16
N LEU A 34 -1.27 -33.79 24.74
CA LEU A 34 -0.55 -32.70 25.41
C LEU A 34 -1.48 -31.92 26.34
N GLU A 35 -0.90 -31.27 27.35
CA GLU A 35 -1.61 -30.28 28.15
C GLU A 35 -1.54 -28.93 27.45
N VAL A 36 -2.70 -28.30 27.24
CA VAL A 36 -2.81 -26.97 26.61
C VAL A 36 -3.50 -26.03 27.58
N ARG A 37 -2.90 -24.88 27.82
CA ARG A 37 -3.50 -23.80 28.60
C ARG A 37 -3.47 -22.50 27.83
N TRP A 38 -4.60 -21.81 27.84
CA TRP A 38 -4.66 -20.39 27.51
C TRP A 38 -4.96 -19.62 28.78
N TYR A 39 -4.14 -18.63 29.11
CA TYR A 39 -4.33 -17.84 30.32
C TYR A 39 -3.97 -16.37 30.08
N ARG A 40 -4.48 -15.49 30.94
CA ARG A 40 -4.09 -14.09 30.98
C ARG A 40 -2.78 -13.95 31.76
N PRO A 41 -1.95 -12.92 31.49
CA PRO A 41 -0.75 -12.70 32.28
C PRO A 41 -1.08 -12.67 33.78
N LYS A 42 -0.34 -13.47 34.57
CA LYS A 42 -0.50 -13.66 36.03
C LYS A 42 -1.65 -14.58 36.47
N ASP A 43 -2.46 -15.12 35.56
CA ASP A 43 -3.62 -15.98 35.89
C ASP A 43 -3.40 -17.45 35.46
N PHE A 44 -2.22 -18.03 35.72
CA PHE A 44 -1.88 -19.39 35.28
C PHE A 44 -2.78 -20.48 35.88
N ASP A 45 -3.17 -20.33 37.15
CA ASP A 45 -4.00 -21.30 37.88
C ASP A 45 -5.51 -21.12 37.65
N ASN A 46 -5.91 -19.97 37.10
CA ASN A 46 -7.30 -19.67 36.70
C ASN A 46 -7.37 -19.34 35.20
N PRO A 47 -7.02 -20.29 34.32
CA PRO A 47 -6.88 -20.03 32.90
C PRO A 47 -8.21 -19.69 32.21
N VAL A 48 -8.06 -19.13 31.00
CA VAL A 48 -9.12 -18.93 30.02
C VAL A 48 -9.58 -20.27 29.44
N LEU A 49 -8.65 -21.18 29.19
CA LEU A 49 -8.91 -22.55 28.73
C LEU A 49 -7.85 -23.47 29.33
N HIS A 50 -8.28 -24.63 29.80
CA HIS A 50 -7.37 -25.69 30.25
C HIS A 50 -7.82 -27.01 29.65
N TYR A 51 -6.98 -27.59 28.80
CA TYR A 51 -7.17 -28.89 28.19
C TYR A 51 -6.10 -29.84 28.70
N ARG A 52 -6.55 -30.97 29.26
CA ARG A 52 -5.68 -32.03 29.79
C ARG A 52 -6.45 -33.33 29.81
N ASP A 53 -5.76 -34.46 29.68
CA ASP A 53 -6.38 -35.80 29.70
C ASP A 53 -7.49 -35.94 28.64
N ARG A 54 -7.25 -35.34 27.46
CA ARG A 54 -8.15 -35.34 26.29
C ARG A 54 -9.48 -34.61 26.48
N LYS A 55 -9.62 -33.78 27.51
CA LYS A 55 -10.84 -33.01 27.79
C LYS A 55 -10.55 -31.61 28.30
N ILE A 56 -11.52 -30.71 28.17
CA ILE A 56 -11.46 -29.39 28.80
C ILE A 56 -11.80 -29.53 30.28
N GLN A 57 -10.98 -28.93 31.14
CA GLN A 57 -11.08 -28.97 32.59
C GLN A 57 -11.88 -27.76 33.08
N GLU A 58 -13.21 -27.79 32.90
CA GLU A 58 -14.09 -26.63 33.18
C GLU A 58 -13.98 -26.11 34.62
N ALA A 59 -13.75 -26.98 35.60
CA ALA A 59 -13.62 -26.61 37.01
C ALA A 59 -12.41 -25.71 37.32
N SER A 60 -11.41 -25.68 36.43
CA SER A 60 -10.22 -24.81 36.57
C SER A 60 -10.34 -23.48 35.83
N LEU A 61 -11.41 -23.29 35.04
CA LEU A 61 -11.58 -22.07 34.26
C LEU A 61 -11.98 -20.92 35.18
N GLN A 62 -11.47 -19.73 34.88
CA GLN A 62 -12.00 -18.52 35.50
C GLN A 62 -13.50 -18.41 35.16
N SER A 63 -14.33 -18.05 36.14
CA SER A 63 -15.80 -18.05 36.02
C SER A 63 -16.34 -17.30 34.81
N GLN A 64 -15.67 -16.25 34.35
CA GLN A 64 -16.07 -15.47 33.18
C GLN A 64 -15.84 -16.17 31.82
N TYR A 65 -15.06 -17.26 31.77
CA TYR A 65 -14.75 -18.00 30.54
C TYR A 65 -15.49 -19.34 30.43
N VAL A 66 -16.12 -19.80 31.52
CA VAL A 66 -16.95 -21.01 31.54
C VAL A 66 -18.06 -20.91 30.49
N GLY A 67 -18.19 -21.94 29.65
CA GLY A 67 -19.16 -21.97 28.53
C GLY A 67 -18.83 -21.02 27.37
N ARG A 68 -17.72 -20.27 27.43
CA ARG A 68 -17.30 -19.33 26.39
C ARG A 68 -16.02 -19.75 25.67
N SER A 69 -15.12 -20.47 26.35
CA SER A 69 -13.86 -20.94 25.79
C SER A 69 -13.95 -22.39 25.29
N SER A 70 -13.41 -22.67 24.11
CA SER A 70 -13.22 -24.03 23.59
C SER A 70 -11.98 -24.08 22.68
N LEU A 71 -11.55 -25.28 22.29
CA LEU A 71 -10.56 -25.42 21.21
C LEU A 71 -11.24 -25.22 19.86
N GLY A 72 -10.62 -24.39 19.02
CA GLY A 72 -11.08 -24.06 17.68
C GLY A 72 -10.13 -24.52 16.60
N LEU A 73 -10.47 -24.15 15.37
CA LEU A 73 -9.59 -24.27 14.22
C LEU A 73 -9.06 -22.89 13.85
N ARG A 74 -7.78 -22.78 13.57
CA ARG A 74 -7.16 -21.57 12.99
C ARG A 74 -7.75 -21.29 11.61
N GLU A 75 -7.85 -22.33 10.79
CA GLU A 75 -8.38 -22.31 9.43
C GLU A 75 -9.31 -23.50 9.19
N VAL A 76 -10.20 -23.40 8.21
CA VAL A 76 -11.14 -24.49 7.87
C VAL A 76 -10.39 -25.78 7.46
N THR A 77 -9.17 -25.65 6.95
CA THR A 77 -8.28 -26.74 6.53
C THR A 77 -7.46 -27.34 7.68
N SER A 78 -7.51 -26.75 8.88
CA SER A 78 -6.71 -27.21 10.02
C SER A 78 -7.23 -28.56 10.53
N GLU A 79 -6.32 -29.48 10.83
CA GLU A 79 -6.66 -30.80 11.39
C GLU A 79 -6.97 -30.75 12.90
N GLY A 80 -7.06 -29.54 13.47
CA GLY A 80 -7.23 -29.31 14.91
C GLY A 80 -6.06 -29.88 15.70
N LEU A 81 -6.36 -30.46 16.86
CA LEU A 81 -5.34 -31.06 17.73
C LEU A 81 -4.48 -32.11 17.04
N LYS A 82 -5.00 -32.85 16.05
CA LYS A 82 -4.23 -33.88 15.33
C LYS A 82 -3.06 -33.30 14.54
N GLY A 83 -3.24 -32.08 14.01
CA GLY A 83 -2.20 -31.32 13.32
C GLY A 83 -1.45 -30.34 14.22
N GLY A 84 -1.70 -30.35 15.53
CA GLY A 84 -1.05 -29.46 16.48
C GLY A 84 -1.64 -28.05 16.53
N ASP A 85 -2.86 -27.89 16.03
CA ASP A 85 -3.61 -26.64 16.16
C ASP A 85 -4.30 -26.61 17.54
N VAL A 86 -3.83 -25.69 18.38
CA VAL A 86 -4.27 -25.51 19.76
C VAL A 86 -4.97 -24.15 19.95
N THR A 87 -5.54 -23.64 18.85
CA THR A 87 -6.25 -22.36 18.77
C THR A 87 -7.39 -22.28 19.78
N LEU A 88 -7.45 -21.15 20.51
CA LEU A 88 -8.56 -20.84 21.40
C LEU A 88 -9.72 -20.22 20.61
N LYS A 89 -10.91 -20.79 20.76
CA LYS A 89 -12.17 -20.21 20.31
C LYS A 89 -12.91 -19.63 21.51
N LEU A 90 -13.13 -18.32 21.50
CA LEU A 90 -13.85 -17.60 22.54
C LEU A 90 -15.15 -17.05 21.97
N VAL A 91 -16.31 -17.45 22.51
CA VAL A 91 -17.63 -16.97 22.08
C VAL A 91 -18.15 -15.86 22.99
N ASN A 92 -19.03 -15.02 22.43
CA ASN A 92 -19.62 -13.88 23.11
C ASN A 92 -18.55 -12.94 23.70
N VAL A 93 -17.67 -12.41 22.84
CA VAL A 93 -16.55 -11.55 23.22
C VAL A 93 -17.04 -10.27 23.92
N THR A 94 -16.36 -9.87 24.99
CA THR A 94 -16.62 -8.68 25.80
C THR A 94 -15.42 -7.73 25.77
N LEU A 95 -15.59 -6.49 26.23
CA LEU A 95 -14.48 -5.53 26.33
C LEU A 95 -13.36 -5.99 27.28
N ARG A 96 -13.68 -6.85 28.26
CA ARG A 96 -12.70 -7.43 29.19
C ARG A 96 -11.81 -8.48 28.52
N ASP A 97 -12.18 -8.94 27.33
CA ASP A 97 -11.43 -9.94 26.57
C ASP A 97 -10.30 -9.34 25.73
N GLN A 98 -10.14 -8.01 25.75
CA GLN A 98 -9.00 -7.31 25.16
C GLN A 98 -7.71 -7.59 25.93
N GLY A 99 -6.57 -7.54 25.24
CA GLY A 99 -5.23 -7.59 25.81
C GLY A 99 -4.49 -8.89 25.54
N GLU A 100 -3.48 -9.19 26.35
CA GLU A 100 -2.58 -10.32 26.12
C GLU A 100 -3.19 -11.65 26.54
N TYR A 101 -2.89 -12.69 25.77
CA TYR A 101 -3.14 -14.10 26.06
C TYR A 101 -1.84 -14.88 25.91
N VAL A 102 -1.64 -15.86 26.80
CA VAL A 102 -0.50 -16.76 26.76
C VAL A 102 -0.98 -18.17 26.43
N CYS A 103 -0.48 -18.70 25.31
CA CYS A 103 -0.59 -20.11 24.94
C CYS A 103 0.53 -20.86 25.64
N TYR A 104 0.21 -21.88 26.41
CA TYR A 104 1.15 -22.80 27.05
C TYR A 104 0.83 -24.21 26.62
N VAL A 105 1.83 -24.93 26.12
CA VAL A 105 1.69 -26.33 25.73
C VAL A 105 2.78 -27.14 26.42
N SER A 106 2.38 -28.17 27.15
CA SER A 106 3.29 -29.03 27.90
C SER A 106 3.18 -30.48 27.46
N SER A 107 4.34 -31.10 27.35
CA SER A 107 4.53 -32.54 27.31
C SER A 107 5.03 -33.05 28.66
N ASN A 108 5.35 -34.34 28.76
CA ASN A 108 5.95 -34.94 29.95
C ASN A 108 7.43 -34.55 30.15
N GLN A 109 8.09 -34.01 29.12
CA GLN A 109 9.53 -33.72 29.13
C GLN A 109 9.81 -32.21 29.14
N ASP A 110 9.08 -31.47 28.30
CA ASP A 110 9.26 -30.03 28.08
C ASP A 110 7.93 -29.30 27.94
N TYR A 111 7.99 -27.96 28.06
CA TYR A 111 6.88 -27.05 27.81
C TYR A 111 7.33 -25.89 26.90
N GLU A 112 6.36 -25.32 26.20
CA GLU A 112 6.54 -24.16 25.33
C GLU A 112 5.47 -23.10 25.57
N ILE A 113 5.81 -21.84 25.27
CA ILE A 113 4.92 -20.70 25.44
C ILE A 113 4.92 -19.78 24.23
N ALA A 114 3.75 -19.22 23.91
CA ALA A 114 3.60 -18.15 22.93
C ALA A 114 2.63 -17.08 23.44
N ARG A 115 2.85 -15.82 23.07
CA ARG A 115 2.05 -14.68 23.53
C ARG A 115 1.37 -13.99 22.37
N LEU A 116 0.10 -13.65 22.52
CA LEU A 116 -0.68 -13.01 21.48
C LEU A 116 -1.54 -11.88 22.06
N GLN A 117 -1.56 -10.74 21.37
CA GLN A 117 -2.40 -9.60 21.73
C GLN A 117 -3.75 -9.66 21.02
N THR A 118 -4.83 -9.39 21.75
CA THR A 118 -6.17 -9.26 21.16
C THR A 118 -6.74 -7.86 21.33
N ALA A 119 -7.50 -7.41 20.33
CA ALA A 119 -8.26 -6.16 20.36
C ALA A 119 -9.76 -6.43 20.16
N VAL A 120 -10.62 -5.60 20.77
CA VAL A 120 -12.08 -5.72 20.64
C VAL A 120 -12.64 -4.53 19.88
N ILE A 121 -13.29 -4.80 18.74
CA ILE A 121 -13.89 -3.79 17.87
C ILE A 121 -15.36 -3.55 18.24
N ILE A 122 -15.72 -2.29 18.45
CA ILE A 122 -17.09 -1.84 18.70
C ILE A 122 -17.63 -1.16 17.43
N LEU A 123 -18.38 -1.90 16.61
CA LEU A 123 -18.91 -1.37 15.33
C LEU A 123 -19.79 -0.12 15.51
N ALA A 124 -20.58 -0.07 16.59
CA ALA A 124 -21.44 1.09 16.88
C ALA A 124 -20.63 2.38 17.13
N LEU A 125 -19.48 2.28 17.80
CA LEU A 125 -18.59 3.43 18.02
C LEU A 125 -17.95 3.90 16.72
N LEU A 126 -17.52 2.96 15.87
CA LEU A 126 -16.99 3.30 14.53
C LEU A 126 -18.04 4.00 13.67
N LEU A 127 -19.29 3.52 13.70
CA LEU A 127 -20.40 4.17 13.01
C LEU A 127 -20.70 5.55 13.59
N LEU A 128 -20.74 5.71 14.92
CA LEU A 128 -20.93 7.01 15.56
C LEU A 128 -19.81 8.00 15.21
N LEU A 129 -18.55 7.57 15.25
CA LEU A 129 -17.42 8.40 14.83
C LEU A 129 -17.52 8.78 13.35
N SER A 130 -17.96 7.85 12.49
CA SER A 130 -18.18 8.15 11.07
C SER A 130 -19.31 9.18 10.85
N VAL A 131 -20.42 9.07 11.58
CA VAL A 131 -21.55 10.02 11.50
C VAL A 131 -21.17 11.38 12.08
N VAL A 132 -20.45 11.43 13.20
CA VAL A 132 -19.93 12.68 13.76
C VAL A 132 -18.93 13.32 12.81
N PHE A 133 -18.03 12.54 12.21
CA PHE A 133 -17.08 13.01 11.20
C PHE A 133 -17.82 13.59 9.99
N ILE A 134 -18.76 12.84 9.42
CA ILE A 134 -19.64 13.30 8.33
C ILE A 134 -20.43 14.55 8.75
N GLY A 135 -20.96 14.61 9.96
CA GLY A 135 -21.67 15.77 10.51
C GLY A 135 -20.78 17.00 10.67
N VAL A 136 -19.51 16.81 11.07
CA VAL A 136 -18.49 17.87 11.07
C VAL A 136 -18.20 18.32 9.64
N LEU A 137 -18.10 17.40 8.66
CA LEU A 137 -17.95 17.75 7.24
C LEU A 137 -19.14 18.60 6.74
N TYR A 138 -20.38 18.22 7.08
CA TYR A 138 -21.58 18.95 6.68
C TYR A 138 -21.70 20.31 7.37
N LYS A 139 -21.39 20.41 8.66
CA LYS A 139 -21.43 21.68 9.42
C LYS A 139 -20.37 22.67 8.94
N LYS A 140 -19.23 22.18 8.43
CA LYS A 140 -18.11 23.01 7.95
C LYS A 140 -18.27 23.49 6.49
N ARG A 141 -19.42 23.24 5.85
CA ARG A 141 -19.76 23.70 4.50
C ARG A 141 -20.28 25.16 4.44
N GLY A 142 -20.50 25.81 5.59
CA GLY A 142 -21.08 27.17 5.70
C GLY A 142 -20.09 28.34 5.85
N GLN A 143 -18.77 28.10 5.92
CA GLN A 143 -17.76 29.17 5.95
C GLN A 143 -16.61 28.81 5.01
N GLY A 144 -16.43 29.63 3.97
CA GLY A 144 -15.46 29.44 2.89
C GLY A 144 -14.00 29.52 3.32
N TYR A 145 -13.50 28.44 3.93
CA TYR A 145 -12.08 28.18 4.14
C TYR A 145 -11.72 26.83 3.50
N VAL A 146 -10.87 26.89 2.48
CA VAL A 146 -10.29 25.75 1.75
C VAL A 146 -9.33 25.02 2.69
N PHE A 147 -9.81 24.01 3.41
CA PHE A 147 -8.95 22.99 4.00
C PHE A 147 -8.90 21.82 3.04
N GLY A 148 -7.77 21.66 2.34
CA GLY A 148 -7.48 20.48 1.56
C GLY A 148 -7.51 19.25 2.47
N PHE A 149 -8.57 18.46 2.36
CA PHE A 149 -8.45 17.04 2.69
C PHE A 149 -7.39 16.49 1.75
N ASP A 150 -6.35 15.91 2.32
CA ASP A 150 -5.20 15.42 1.58
C ASP A 150 -5.63 14.18 0.77
N ILE A 151 -6.19 14.43 -0.42
CA ILE A 151 -6.49 13.43 -1.49
C ILE A 151 -5.26 12.54 -1.75
N HIS A 152 -4.09 13.03 -1.33
CA HIS A 152 -2.80 12.38 -1.36
C HIS A 152 -2.76 10.99 -0.72
N TRP A 153 -3.31 10.76 0.49
CA TRP A 153 -3.19 9.45 1.15
C TRP A 153 -3.94 8.32 0.43
N HIS A 154 -5.16 8.60 -0.06
CA HIS A 154 -5.91 7.61 -0.82
C HIS A 154 -5.26 7.33 -2.18
N LEU A 155 -4.75 8.37 -2.85
CA LEU A 155 -4.04 8.20 -4.11
C LEU A 155 -2.74 7.41 -3.92
N LEU A 156 -2.00 7.64 -2.84
CA LEU A 156 -0.78 6.90 -2.50
C LEU A 156 -1.07 5.40 -2.31
N ILE A 157 -2.11 5.05 -1.55
CA ILE A 157 -2.53 3.66 -1.34
C ILE A 157 -2.87 2.99 -2.68
N LEU A 158 -3.63 3.68 -3.54
CA LEU A 158 -3.97 3.17 -4.86
C LEU A 158 -2.71 2.96 -5.72
N CYS A 159 -1.77 3.90 -5.72
CA CYS A 159 -0.50 3.77 -6.45
C CYS A 159 0.30 2.53 -6.01
N LEU A 160 0.44 2.32 -4.70
CA LEU A 160 1.17 1.17 -4.14
C LEU A 160 0.50 -0.16 -4.49
N SER A 161 -0.83 -0.20 -4.51
CA SER A 161 -1.58 -1.42 -4.85
C SER A 161 -1.64 -1.73 -6.36
N SER A 162 -1.33 -0.76 -7.22
CA SER A 162 -1.50 -0.86 -8.68
C SER A 162 -0.18 -0.76 -9.47
N THR A 163 0.97 -0.99 -8.84
CA THR A 163 2.28 -0.95 -9.52
C THR A 163 2.34 -1.94 -10.70
N VAL A 164 2.74 -1.47 -11.88
CA VAL A 164 2.94 -2.30 -13.08
C VAL A 164 4.35 -2.16 -13.63
N ASP A 165 4.88 -3.23 -14.22
CA ASP A 165 6.19 -3.20 -14.86
C ASP A 165 6.09 -2.79 -16.34
N VAL A 166 6.40 -1.54 -16.64
CA VAL A 166 6.32 -1.02 -18.02
C VAL A 166 7.63 -1.25 -18.75
N THR A 167 7.57 -1.85 -19.95
CA THR A 167 8.72 -2.07 -20.83
C THR A 167 8.46 -1.51 -22.22
N LEU A 168 9.53 -1.22 -22.95
CA LEU A 168 9.52 -0.75 -24.33
C LEU A 168 10.10 -1.81 -25.26
N ASP A 169 9.51 -2.01 -26.44
CA ASP A 169 10.09 -2.86 -27.49
C ASP A 169 10.98 -2.01 -28.41
N PRO A 170 12.32 -2.24 -28.44
CA PRO A 170 13.22 -1.55 -29.35
C PRO A 170 12.82 -1.63 -30.82
N LYS A 171 12.12 -2.70 -31.25
CA LYS A 171 11.67 -2.88 -32.64
C LYS A 171 10.56 -1.91 -33.03
N THR A 172 9.82 -1.41 -32.05
CA THR A 172 8.72 -0.45 -32.27
C THR A 172 9.21 0.99 -32.24
N ALA A 173 10.45 1.25 -31.80
CA ALA A 173 10.99 2.58 -31.68
C ALA A 173 11.08 3.26 -33.06
N PRO A 174 10.62 4.52 -33.20
CA PRO A 174 10.88 5.29 -34.40
C PRO A 174 12.40 5.50 -34.57
N PRO A 175 12.90 5.73 -35.79
CA PRO A 175 14.33 5.80 -36.08
C PRO A 175 15.01 7.01 -35.41
N TYR A 176 14.24 7.95 -34.85
CA TYR A 176 14.74 9.10 -34.09
C TYR A 176 14.97 8.82 -32.61
N LEU A 177 14.59 7.63 -32.13
CA LEU A 177 14.75 7.23 -30.74
C LEU A 177 15.68 6.02 -30.62
N THR A 178 16.41 5.97 -29.51
CA THR A 178 17.20 4.82 -29.12
C THR A 178 16.65 4.26 -27.80
N VAL A 179 16.46 2.94 -27.76
CA VAL A 179 15.98 2.21 -26.58
C VAL A 179 17.10 1.32 -26.08
N GLY A 180 17.38 1.39 -24.77
CA GLY A 180 18.39 0.54 -24.14
C GLY A 180 17.98 -0.95 -24.15
N LEU A 181 18.96 -1.85 -24.01
CA LEU A 181 18.75 -3.30 -24.08
C LEU A 181 17.68 -3.83 -23.11
N THR A 182 17.51 -3.18 -21.95
CA THR A 182 16.53 -3.56 -20.94
C THR A 182 15.09 -3.11 -21.26
N GLY A 183 14.90 -2.29 -22.30
CA GLY A 183 13.60 -1.70 -22.62
C GLY A 183 13.11 -0.66 -21.61
N LYS A 184 13.97 -0.22 -20.67
CA LYS A 184 13.61 0.76 -19.62
C LYS A 184 14.15 2.16 -19.87
N ILE A 185 15.17 2.30 -20.71
CA ILE A 185 15.83 3.57 -20.99
C ILE A 185 15.50 4.00 -22.40
N VAL A 186 15.03 5.22 -22.59
CA VAL A 186 14.74 5.81 -23.90
C VAL A 186 15.42 7.17 -24.05
N ARG A 187 15.95 7.43 -25.25
CA ARG A 187 16.69 8.64 -25.61
C ARG A 187 16.41 9.06 -27.04
N ASP A 188 16.69 10.33 -27.33
CA ASP A 188 16.85 10.81 -28.70
C ASP A 188 18.07 10.17 -29.39
N SER A 189 17.95 9.94 -30.69
CA SER A 189 19.03 9.47 -31.55
C SER A 189 19.93 10.64 -31.94
N LYS A 190 21.24 10.49 -31.69
CA LYS A 190 22.23 11.49 -32.12
C LYS A 190 22.53 11.41 -33.61
N ASP A 191 22.44 10.21 -34.17
CA ASP A 191 22.77 9.94 -35.57
C ASP A 191 21.60 10.28 -36.51
N ASN A 192 20.38 10.27 -35.99
CA ASN A 192 19.17 10.56 -36.74
C ASN A 192 18.23 11.49 -35.94
N PRO A 193 18.52 12.80 -35.89
CA PRO A 193 17.70 13.74 -35.15
C PRO A 193 16.28 13.84 -35.73
N CYS A 194 15.28 13.96 -34.86
CA CYS A 194 13.89 14.14 -35.29
C CYS A 194 13.73 15.48 -36.05
N PRO A 195 13.09 15.50 -37.23
CA PRO A 195 12.83 16.72 -37.97
C PRO A 195 11.98 17.73 -37.19
N PRO A 196 12.17 19.05 -37.41
CA PRO A 196 11.28 20.07 -36.83
C PRO A 196 9.82 19.83 -37.23
N GLY A 197 8.92 19.83 -36.25
CA GLY A 197 7.47 19.61 -36.47
C GLY A 197 7.03 18.16 -36.35
N GLU A 198 7.95 17.19 -36.31
CA GLU A 198 7.63 15.80 -36.00
C GLU A 198 7.73 15.52 -34.49
N HIS A 199 7.09 14.44 -34.06
CA HIS A 199 7.07 14.01 -32.65
C HIS A 199 7.63 12.60 -32.52
N ALA A 200 8.78 12.48 -31.84
CA ALA A 200 9.43 11.22 -31.56
C ALA A 200 8.93 10.64 -30.23
N TYR A 201 7.92 9.77 -30.27
CA TYR A 201 7.43 9.03 -29.10
C TYR A 201 7.43 7.53 -29.33
N ILE A 202 7.41 6.78 -28.23
CA ILE A 202 7.32 5.33 -28.20
C ILE A 202 6.26 4.90 -27.18
N LEU A 203 5.65 3.74 -27.41
CA LEU A 203 4.63 3.15 -26.55
C LEU A 203 5.19 2.00 -25.72
N GLY A 204 4.56 1.74 -24.57
CA GLY A 204 4.76 0.53 -23.79
C GLY A 204 4.37 -0.72 -24.58
N THR A 205 4.95 -1.87 -24.21
CA THR A 205 4.68 -3.18 -24.84
C THR A 205 3.30 -3.73 -24.53
N HIS A 206 2.75 -3.39 -23.36
CA HIS A 206 1.47 -3.88 -22.88
C HIS A 206 0.49 -2.71 -22.78
N GLY A 207 -0.72 -2.92 -23.31
CA GLY A 207 -1.82 -1.98 -23.20
C GLY A 207 -2.74 -2.29 -22.01
N PHE A 208 -3.60 -1.33 -21.72
CA PHE A 208 -4.59 -1.35 -20.65
C PHE A 208 -6.00 -1.29 -21.24
N THR A 209 -6.92 -2.05 -20.66
CA THR A 209 -8.34 -2.10 -21.02
C THR A 209 -9.22 -1.95 -19.77
N SER A 210 -10.55 -2.03 -19.89
CA SER A 210 -11.46 -1.99 -18.74
C SER A 210 -11.06 -2.98 -17.64
N GLY A 211 -11.17 -2.57 -16.38
CA GLY A 211 -10.66 -3.28 -15.21
C GLY A 211 -9.18 -3.01 -14.89
N SER A 212 -8.45 -2.27 -15.73
CA SER A 212 -7.03 -1.97 -15.48
C SER A 212 -6.86 -0.77 -14.56
N HIS A 213 -6.05 -0.98 -13.51
CA HIS A 213 -5.47 0.08 -12.69
C HIS A 213 -3.95 -0.06 -12.76
N ALA A 214 -3.25 1.03 -13.02
CA ALA A 214 -1.82 1.01 -13.27
C ALA A 214 -1.11 2.18 -12.62
N TYR A 215 0.04 1.90 -12.03
CA TYR A 215 0.98 2.88 -11.51
C TYR A 215 2.39 2.57 -11.98
N TRP A 216 3.06 3.56 -12.55
CA TRP A 216 4.47 3.48 -12.92
C TRP A 216 5.19 4.80 -12.70
N GLU A 217 6.50 4.73 -12.56
CA GLU A 217 7.36 5.87 -12.30
C GLU A 217 8.39 6.06 -13.41
N VAL A 218 8.63 7.32 -13.77
CA VAL A 218 9.60 7.73 -14.78
C VAL A 218 10.61 8.67 -14.14
N ARG A 219 11.87 8.27 -14.14
CA ARG A 219 12.99 9.13 -13.76
C ARG A 219 13.33 10.06 -14.93
N LEU A 220 13.33 11.35 -14.61
CA LEU A 220 13.56 12.48 -15.50
C LEU A 220 14.82 13.25 -15.11
N ASP A 221 15.71 12.65 -14.34
CA ASP A 221 17.03 13.19 -14.02
C ASP A 221 18.11 12.10 -14.14
N LYS A 222 19.35 12.56 -14.12
CA LYS A 222 20.49 11.68 -13.90
C LYS A 222 21.47 12.38 -12.98
N GLU A 223 21.94 11.65 -11.98
CA GLU A 223 22.93 12.16 -11.03
C GLU A 223 24.12 12.76 -11.79
N LYS A 224 24.61 13.92 -11.34
CA LYS A 224 25.70 14.71 -11.95
C LYS A 224 25.42 15.29 -13.34
N VAL A 225 24.27 15.00 -13.95
CA VAL A 225 23.85 15.58 -15.24
C VAL A 225 22.78 16.65 -15.03
N GLY A 226 21.82 16.39 -14.14
CA GLY A 226 20.70 17.28 -13.85
C GLY A 226 19.36 16.76 -14.35
N VAL A 227 18.35 17.62 -14.25
CA VAL A 227 16.95 17.32 -14.58
C VAL A 227 16.69 17.56 -16.06
N LYS A 228 15.90 16.68 -16.69
CA LYS A 228 15.43 16.82 -18.06
C LYS A 228 14.45 17.99 -18.16
N GLU A 229 14.64 18.78 -19.20
CA GLU A 229 13.85 19.98 -19.44
C GLU A 229 12.82 19.77 -20.54
N SER A 230 13.03 18.79 -21.42
CA SER A 230 12.11 18.43 -22.49
C SER A 230 11.73 16.95 -22.44
N TRP A 231 10.43 16.65 -22.34
CA TRP A 231 9.90 15.28 -22.30
C TRP A 231 8.37 15.27 -22.30
N TRP A 232 7.76 14.19 -22.77
CA TRP A 232 6.32 13.89 -22.61
C TRP A 232 6.14 12.51 -21.96
N VAL A 233 5.20 12.39 -21.03
CA VAL A 233 4.82 11.12 -20.40
C VAL A 233 3.30 11.07 -20.26
N GLY A 234 2.69 9.93 -20.62
CA GLY A 234 1.24 9.78 -20.55
C GLY A 234 0.72 8.46 -21.11
N LEU A 235 -0.42 8.54 -21.80
CA LEU A 235 -1.12 7.43 -22.44
C LEU A 235 -1.48 7.78 -23.89
N ALA A 236 -1.53 6.75 -24.75
CA ALA A 236 -2.09 6.85 -26.10
C ALA A 236 -2.88 5.60 -26.51
N SER A 237 -3.86 5.75 -27.40
CA SER A 237 -4.67 4.62 -27.90
C SER A 237 -3.92 3.71 -28.89
N GLY A 238 -4.24 2.40 -28.82
CA GLY A 238 -3.52 1.29 -29.44
C GLY A 238 -3.46 1.17 -30.96
N PRO A 239 -4.39 1.74 -31.75
CA PRO A 239 -4.20 1.84 -33.19
C PRO A 239 -4.20 3.30 -33.62
N VAL A 240 -3.47 4.18 -32.91
CA VAL A 240 -3.13 5.47 -33.53
C VAL A 240 -2.18 5.16 -34.69
N LYS A 241 -2.70 5.23 -35.92
CA LYS A 241 -1.85 5.30 -37.11
C LYS A 241 -0.81 6.38 -36.82
N ARG A 242 0.48 6.03 -36.89
CA ARG A 242 1.62 6.97 -36.86
C ARG A 242 1.58 7.83 -38.13
N GLN A 243 0.51 8.59 -38.28
CA GLN A 243 0.23 9.40 -39.45
C GLN A 243 0.60 10.82 -39.00
N GLY A 244 1.76 11.27 -39.46
CA GLY A 244 2.50 12.43 -38.95
C GLY A 244 1.76 13.77 -38.99
N ASP A 245 0.54 13.82 -39.51
CA ASP A 245 -0.26 15.05 -39.63
C ASP A 245 -1.38 15.18 -38.58
N VAL A 246 -1.60 14.18 -37.72
CA VAL A 246 -2.67 14.24 -36.71
C VAL A 246 -2.14 14.86 -35.41
N PRO A 247 -2.71 15.99 -34.94
CA PRO A 247 -2.29 16.61 -33.68
C PRO A 247 -2.44 15.67 -32.49
N ALA A 248 -1.47 15.67 -31.58
CA ALA A 248 -1.47 14.83 -30.37
C ALA A 248 -2.40 15.39 -29.28
N THR A 249 -3.72 15.25 -29.49
CA THR A 249 -4.77 15.76 -28.60
C THR A 249 -5.56 14.64 -27.93
N PRO A 250 -6.29 14.93 -26.84
CA PRO A 250 -7.21 13.98 -26.21
C PRO A 250 -8.25 13.41 -27.18
N SER A 251 -8.77 14.24 -28.09
CA SER A 251 -9.73 13.81 -29.12
C SER A 251 -9.13 12.79 -30.10
N ASN A 252 -7.81 12.81 -30.26
CA ASN A 252 -7.07 11.89 -31.13
C ASN A 252 -6.43 10.74 -30.34
N GLY A 253 -6.84 10.55 -29.09
CA GLY A 253 -6.40 9.43 -28.26
C GLY A 253 -5.07 9.64 -27.56
N PHE A 254 -4.69 10.88 -27.22
CA PHE A 254 -3.47 11.21 -26.49
C PHE A 254 -3.75 11.96 -25.19
N TRP A 255 -3.19 11.49 -24.08
CA TRP A 255 -3.27 12.16 -22.78
C TRP A 255 -1.91 12.13 -22.10
N PHE A 256 -1.19 13.26 -22.06
CA PHE A 256 0.16 13.35 -21.54
C PHE A 256 0.43 14.70 -20.87
N LEU A 257 1.37 14.65 -19.93
CA LEU A 257 2.03 15.81 -19.37
C LEU A 257 3.37 16.00 -20.07
N SER A 258 3.70 17.23 -20.42
CA SER A 258 4.94 17.58 -21.11
C SER A 258 5.68 18.74 -20.46
N SER A 259 6.98 18.80 -20.76
CA SER A 259 7.88 19.89 -20.47
C SER A 259 8.65 20.21 -21.75
N ASP A 260 8.90 21.49 -22.03
CA ASP A 260 9.51 21.98 -23.28
C ASP A 260 10.55 23.08 -23.04
N LYS A 261 11.40 22.90 -22.01
CA LYS A 261 12.42 23.87 -21.55
C LYS A 261 11.87 25.19 -21.01
N GLU A 262 10.57 25.45 -21.16
CA GLU A 262 9.90 26.60 -20.57
C GLU A 262 9.70 26.46 -19.05
N LYS A 263 9.20 27.53 -18.42
CA LYS A 263 8.94 27.61 -16.97
C LYS A 263 7.72 26.80 -16.50
N PHE A 264 6.95 26.20 -17.41
CA PHE A 264 5.69 25.54 -17.12
C PHE A 264 5.69 24.09 -17.64
N LEU A 265 4.90 23.24 -16.99
CA LEU A 265 4.50 21.96 -17.53
C LEU A 265 3.23 22.17 -18.36
N ARG A 266 3.04 21.42 -19.43
CA ARG A 266 1.86 21.50 -20.29
C ARG A 266 1.09 20.20 -20.21
N LEU A 267 -0.20 20.30 -19.93
CA LEU A 267 -1.12 19.18 -20.05
C LEU A 267 -1.82 19.31 -21.40
N ASN A 268 -1.74 18.27 -22.25
CA ASN A 268 -2.25 18.31 -23.62
C ASN A 268 -3.79 18.31 -23.63
N MET A 269 -4.38 19.48 -23.49
CA MET A 269 -5.82 19.69 -23.51
C MET A 269 -6.16 20.61 -24.68
N ALA A 270 -7.44 20.72 -25.00
CA ALA A 270 -7.90 21.67 -26.01
C ALA A 270 -8.70 22.78 -25.29
N PRO A 271 -8.09 23.94 -24.97
CA PRO A 271 -6.68 24.34 -25.17
C PRO A 271 -5.72 23.79 -24.12
N ASP A 272 -4.41 23.90 -24.36
CA ASP A 272 -3.37 23.43 -23.45
C ASP A 272 -3.47 24.11 -22.08
N ILE A 273 -3.29 23.31 -21.02
CA ILE A 273 -3.27 23.82 -19.65
C ILE A 273 -1.83 23.95 -19.18
N LEU A 274 -1.43 25.18 -18.81
CA LEU A 274 -0.12 25.47 -18.25
C LEU A 274 -0.13 25.27 -16.73
N LEU A 275 0.79 24.46 -16.23
CA LEU A 275 0.94 24.12 -14.82
C LEU A 275 2.31 24.61 -14.30
N PRO A 276 2.42 25.02 -13.03
CA PRO A 276 3.70 25.42 -12.46
C PRO A 276 4.70 24.27 -12.49
N ALA A 277 5.90 24.51 -13.06
CA ALA A 277 6.96 23.51 -13.11
C ALA A 277 7.94 23.58 -11.93
N ASN A 278 7.66 24.34 -10.87
CA ASN A 278 8.56 24.51 -9.73
C ASN A 278 7.97 23.89 -8.44
N PRO A 279 8.64 22.90 -7.81
CA PRO A 279 9.84 22.20 -8.29
C PRO A 279 9.56 21.32 -9.53
N ARG A 280 10.56 21.17 -10.42
CA ARG A 280 10.44 20.27 -11.58
C ARG A 280 10.52 18.82 -11.09
N PRO A 281 9.62 17.93 -11.54
CA PRO A 281 9.64 16.55 -11.10
C PRO A 281 10.91 15.85 -11.58
N ARG A 282 11.69 15.33 -10.63
CA ARG A 282 12.83 14.42 -10.92
C ARG A 282 12.36 13.01 -11.19
N ILE A 283 11.29 12.61 -10.50
CA ILE A 283 10.56 11.37 -10.73
C ILE A 283 9.09 11.73 -10.88
N LEU A 284 8.53 11.35 -12.02
CA LEU A 284 7.12 11.52 -12.34
C LEU A 284 6.40 10.19 -12.18
N GLY A 285 5.48 10.13 -11.22
CA GLY A 285 4.56 9.03 -11.05
C GLY A 285 3.32 9.24 -11.90
N VAL A 286 2.85 8.17 -12.53
CA VAL A 286 1.63 8.17 -13.34
C VAL A 286 0.69 7.13 -12.76
N TYR A 287 -0.48 7.57 -12.32
CA TYR A 287 -1.55 6.70 -11.86
C TYR A 287 -2.70 6.73 -12.86
N PHE A 288 -3.18 5.55 -13.23
CA PHE A 288 -4.24 5.35 -14.21
C PHE A 288 -5.30 4.40 -13.68
N ASP A 289 -6.56 4.77 -13.86
CA ASP A 289 -7.72 3.95 -13.58
C ASP A 289 -8.66 4.01 -14.80
N TYR A 290 -8.75 2.89 -15.52
CA TYR A 290 -9.52 2.81 -16.75
C TYR A 290 -11.01 3.06 -16.49
N ASP A 291 -11.59 2.38 -15.51
CA ASP A 291 -13.03 2.34 -15.30
C ASP A 291 -13.56 3.62 -14.65
N GLN A 292 -12.76 4.25 -13.78
CA GLN A 292 -13.07 5.56 -13.21
C GLN A 292 -12.70 6.73 -14.14
N GLY A 293 -12.04 6.45 -15.27
CA GLY A 293 -11.63 7.46 -16.22
C GLY A 293 -10.62 8.45 -15.63
N VAL A 294 -9.69 7.98 -14.80
CA VAL A 294 -8.72 8.82 -14.09
C VAL A 294 -7.31 8.62 -14.64
N LEU A 295 -6.62 9.73 -14.90
CA LEU A 295 -5.18 9.77 -15.15
C LEU A 295 -4.55 10.88 -14.29
N SER A 296 -3.66 10.53 -13.38
CA SER A 296 -3.03 11.47 -12.44
C SER A 296 -1.51 11.48 -12.60
N PHE A 297 -0.93 12.67 -12.55
CA PHE A 297 0.51 12.90 -12.59
C PHE A 297 1.00 13.42 -11.24
N ILE A 298 2.04 12.79 -10.71
CA ILE A 298 2.51 13.02 -9.34
C ILE A 298 4.01 13.31 -9.39
N ASN A 299 4.44 14.38 -8.72
CA ASN A 299 5.84 14.57 -8.41
C ASN A 299 6.17 13.70 -7.20
N VAL A 300 6.86 12.58 -7.43
CA VAL A 300 7.10 11.54 -6.41
C VAL A 300 8.02 12.06 -5.31
N LYS A 301 9.06 12.82 -5.66
CA LYS A 301 10.04 13.31 -4.68
C LYS A 301 9.46 14.35 -3.72
N ASP A 302 8.60 15.21 -4.22
CA ASP A 302 7.93 16.22 -3.40
C ASP A 302 6.55 15.76 -2.90
N ASN A 303 6.21 14.50 -3.17
CA ASN A 303 4.96 13.86 -2.81
C ASN A 303 3.72 14.71 -3.17
N LYS A 304 3.75 15.33 -4.35
CA LYS A 304 2.76 16.36 -4.74
C LYS A 304 2.02 15.94 -5.99
N LEU A 305 0.69 15.89 -5.91
CA LEU A 305 -0.16 15.76 -7.08
C LEU A 305 0.04 16.99 -7.98
N ILE A 306 0.46 16.76 -9.23
CA ILE A 306 0.61 17.82 -10.23
C ILE A 306 -0.75 18.13 -10.84
N VAL A 307 -1.42 17.10 -11.37
CA VAL A 307 -2.74 17.24 -11.99
C VAL A 307 -3.44 15.89 -12.12
N THR A 308 -4.78 15.92 -12.12
CA THR A 308 -5.63 14.78 -12.47
C THR A 308 -6.50 15.13 -13.66
N VAL A 309 -6.45 14.29 -14.68
CA VAL A 309 -7.34 14.28 -15.84
C VAL A 309 -8.48 13.30 -15.57
N ARG A 310 -9.70 13.74 -15.88
CA ARG A 310 -10.87 12.86 -15.97
C ARG A 310 -11.33 12.80 -17.42
N ALA A 311 -11.33 11.61 -18.00
CA ALA A 311 -11.70 11.37 -19.38
C ALA A 311 -12.38 10.01 -19.54
N MET A 312 -13.21 9.89 -20.58
CA MET A 312 -13.74 8.59 -20.98
C MET A 312 -12.74 7.92 -21.91
N PHE A 313 -12.17 6.81 -21.46
CA PHE A 313 -11.20 6.03 -22.23
C PHE A 313 -11.91 4.96 -23.06
N ILE A 314 -11.53 4.85 -24.34
CA ILE A 314 -12.12 3.91 -25.28
C ILE A 314 -11.01 3.10 -25.95
N GLY A 315 -11.16 1.78 -25.93
CA GLY A 315 -10.22 0.84 -26.53
C GLY A 315 -9.01 0.56 -25.64
N GLU A 316 -7.96 0.01 -26.24
CA GLU A 316 -6.72 -0.30 -25.51
C GLU A 316 -5.81 0.93 -25.44
N LEU A 317 -5.28 1.23 -24.26
CA LEU A 317 -4.40 2.37 -23.99
C LEU A 317 -3.00 1.92 -23.60
N PHE A 318 -1.99 2.59 -24.12
CA PHE A 318 -0.58 2.24 -23.90
C PHE A 318 0.15 3.39 -23.21
N PRO A 319 1.05 3.11 -22.25
CA PRO A 319 1.99 4.09 -21.74
C PRO A 319 2.74 4.77 -22.89
N LEU A 320 2.79 6.11 -22.90
CA LEU A 320 3.44 6.91 -23.92
C LEU A 320 4.65 7.64 -23.34
N PHE A 321 5.75 7.63 -24.09
CA PHE A 321 7.02 8.23 -23.71
C PHE A 321 7.66 9.01 -24.86
N ASN A 322 8.03 10.25 -24.61
CA ASN A 322 8.88 11.06 -25.49
C ASN A 322 10.04 11.62 -24.65
N PRO A 323 11.31 11.23 -24.91
CA PRO A 323 12.45 11.67 -24.12
C PRO A 323 12.86 13.13 -24.37
N GLY A 324 12.18 13.87 -25.25
CA GLY A 324 12.62 15.18 -25.71
C GLY A 324 13.90 15.11 -26.56
N GLN A 325 14.41 16.27 -26.97
CA GLN A 325 15.58 16.39 -27.86
C GLN A 325 16.69 17.20 -27.21
N GLY A 326 17.93 16.67 -27.29
CA GLY A 326 19.15 17.35 -26.88
C GLY A 326 19.42 17.38 -25.37
N ASP A 327 18.55 16.78 -24.55
CA ASP A 327 18.79 16.67 -23.11
C ASP A 327 19.90 15.64 -22.82
N THR A 328 20.84 15.98 -21.94
CA THR A 328 21.94 15.05 -21.59
C THR A 328 21.43 13.89 -20.73
N ALA A 329 20.43 14.10 -19.88
CA ALA A 329 19.84 13.05 -19.05
C ALA A 329 18.86 12.16 -19.87
N PRO A 330 18.92 10.82 -19.73
CA PRO A 330 17.99 9.92 -20.39
C PRO A 330 16.65 9.88 -19.65
N MET A 331 15.59 9.47 -20.34
CA MET A 331 14.35 9.08 -19.68
C MET A 331 14.47 7.62 -19.27
N THR A 332 14.18 7.31 -18.00
CA THR A 332 14.30 5.95 -17.46
C THR A 332 13.04 5.54 -16.73
N ILE A 333 12.39 4.47 -17.19
CA ILE A 333 11.28 3.82 -16.49
C ILE A 333 11.84 3.06 -15.29
N LEU A 334 11.28 3.30 -14.11
CA LEU A 334 11.75 2.69 -12.87
C LEU A 334 11.02 1.38 -12.58
N ASP A 335 11.75 0.45 -11.98
CA ASP A 335 11.18 -0.77 -11.42
C ASP A 335 10.58 -0.45 -10.05
N THR A 336 9.26 -0.54 -9.96
CA THR A 336 8.46 -0.28 -8.75
C THR A 336 8.18 -1.54 -7.94
N SER A 337 8.79 -2.69 -8.29
CA SER A 337 8.62 -3.96 -7.55
C SER A 337 9.10 -3.90 -6.10
N HIS A 338 10.02 -2.98 -5.77
CA HIS A 338 10.51 -2.78 -4.40
C HIS A 338 9.39 -2.40 -3.41
N TYR A 339 8.33 -1.70 -3.86
CA TYR A 339 7.18 -1.40 -3.00
C TYR A 339 6.40 -2.65 -2.55
N LYS A 340 6.62 -3.81 -3.17
CA LYS A 340 6.02 -5.08 -2.76
C LYS A 340 6.82 -5.83 -1.69
N THR A 341 8.02 -5.37 -1.32
CA THR A 341 8.99 -6.16 -0.53
C THR A 341 9.40 -5.62 0.83
N GLU A 342 8.98 -4.42 1.26
CA GLU A 342 9.29 -3.93 2.61
C GLU A 342 8.09 -4.00 3.57
N PRO A 343 8.10 -4.88 4.59
CA PRO A 343 7.34 -4.68 5.80
C PRO A 343 8.01 -3.55 6.63
N VAL A 344 7.22 -2.56 7.04
CA VAL A 344 7.67 -1.47 7.91
C VAL A 344 8.04 -2.05 9.28
N GLU A 345 9.33 -2.23 9.55
CA GLU A 345 9.84 -2.55 10.90
C GLU A 345 9.82 -1.29 11.77
N VAL A 346 8.82 -1.17 12.64
CA VAL A 346 8.79 -0.15 13.69
C VAL A 346 9.62 -0.67 14.87
N SER A 347 10.87 -0.19 14.99
CA SER A 347 11.69 -0.43 16.18
C SER A 347 11.34 0.58 17.28
N VAL A 348 10.56 0.14 18.27
CA VAL A 348 10.33 0.91 19.50
C VAL A 348 11.46 0.58 20.48
N SER A 349 12.29 1.57 20.81
CA SER A 349 13.23 1.47 21.93
C SER A 349 12.54 1.93 23.21
N GLU A 350 12.33 1.01 24.15
CA GLU A 350 11.86 1.33 25.50
C GLU A 350 12.99 1.99 26.30
N ARG A 351 12.74 3.21 26.80
CA ARG A 351 13.49 3.78 27.92
C ARG A 351 12.61 3.69 29.15
N GLU A 352 13.06 2.94 30.15
CA GLU A 352 12.43 2.86 31.47
C GLU A 352 12.35 4.23 32.14
N SER A 353 11.17 4.60 32.67
CA SER A 353 11.08 5.62 33.70
C SER A 353 10.07 5.23 34.78
N LYS A 354 10.53 5.34 36.03
CA LYS A 354 9.83 5.08 37.29
C LYS A 354 8.82 6.22 37.58
N PRO A 355 7.76 6.02 38.38
CA PRO A 355 6.66 6.96 38.47
C PRO A 355 6.89 8.01 39.57
N SER A 356 6.69 9.29 39.25
CA SER A 356 6.40 10.31 40.25
C SER A 356 5.60 11.46 39.62
N GLY A 357 4.42 11.70 40.20
CA GLY A 357 3.73 12.98 40.42
C GLY A 357 3.75 14.09 39.36
N ASP A 358 2.53 14.57 39.09
CA ASP A 358 2.16 15.83 38.43
C ASP A 358 2.19 15.91 36.91
N ILE A 359 0.98 15.99 36.34
CA ILE A 359 0.72 16.17 34.91
C ILE A 359 0.48 17.67 34.66
N SER A 360 1.48 18.35 34.13
CA SER A 360 1.29 19.60 33.36
C SER A 360 1.45 19.27 31.88
N PHE A 361 0.46 19.66 31.07
CA PHE A 361 0.53 19.53 29.61
C PHE A 361 1.48 20.59 29.05
N GLU A 362 2.63 20.15 28.56
CA GLU A 362 3.46 20.95 27.65
C GLU A 362 3.51 20.30 26.27
N THR A 363 3.41 21.18 25.28
CA THR A 363 3.36 20.95 23.84
C THR A 363 4.60 20.25 23.31
N VAL A 364 4.42 19.18 22.52
CA VAL A 364 5.52 18.53 21.79
C VAL A 364 5.89 19.37 20.56
N ASP A 365 7.13 19.82 20.54
CA ASP A 365 7.81 20.48 19.43
C ASP A 365 8.11 19.47 18.29
N PHE A 366 7.70 19.81 17.07
CA PHE A 366 7.83 18.98 15.87
C PHE A 366 9.13 19.24 15.08
N SER A 367 10.12 19.92 15.67
CA SER A 367 11.37 20.30 14.99
C SER A 367 12.38 19.17 14.71
N LEU A 368 12.06 17.88 14.97
CA LEU A 368 13.04 16.78 14.88
C LEU A 368 12.69 15.59 13.97
N LEU A 369 11.68 15.71 13.10
CA LEU A 369 11.48 14.74 12.01
C LEU A 369 12.11 15.25 10.70
N GLN A 370 13.42 15.41 10.74
CA GLN A 370 14.26 15.39 9.56
C GLN A 370 15.15 14.15 9.69
N PHE A 371 15.34 13.45 8.57
CA PHE A 371 16.16 12.26 8.34
C PHE A 371 15.41 10.92 8.20
N ALA A 372 15.64 10.36 7.01
CA ALA A 372 15.35 9.04 6.45
C ALA A 372 13.93 8.83 5.88
N ILE A 373 13.71 8.57 4.58
CA ILE A 373 14.51 8.50 3.32
C ILE A 373 13.56 8.95 2.20
#